data_AF-T1GX76-F1
#
_entry.id   AF-T1GX76-F1
#
_cell.length_a   1.000
_cell.length_b   1.000
_cell.length_c   1.000
_cell.angle_alpha   90.00
_cell.angle_beta   90.00
_cell.angle_gamma   90.00
#
_symmetry.space_group_name_H-M   'P 1'
#
loop_
_entity.id
_entity.type
_entity.pdbx_description
1 polymer ?
#
loop_
_entity_poly.entity_id
_entity_poly.type
_entity_poly.pdbx_seq_one_letter_code
_entity_poly.pdbx_strand_id
1 'polypeptide(L)'
;MYNYHQKHGFLVILCDEVLQLLGLAFVVWLLTFAVHCLEYPILFGDEPVNNRTKKVTISDVVKPYSKCVQGFNFSTYIILVAAFLFFLWRTIRVVYQIANYADIKKFYNTALKIEDNDLDNITWHEVQKSIREVQAEQHMVIDKEQLTELDIYHRIL
;
A
#
# COMPACT_ATOMS: atom_id res chain seq x y z
N MET A 1 -3.69 15.97 -8.12
CA MET A 1 -2.72 17.08 -8.11
C MET A 1 -2.40 17.50 -6.67
N TYR A 2 -3.37 17.99 -5.90
CA TYR A 2 -3.15 18.36 -4.49
C TYR A 2 -2.52 17.24 -3.64
N ASN A 3 -3.13 16.04 -3.62
CA ASN A 3 -2.56 14.89 -2.90
C ASN A 3 -1.18 14.44 -3.42
N TYR A 4 -0.85 14.74 -4.68
CA TYR A 4 0.46 14.41 -5.25
C TYR A 4 1.54 15.36 -4.72
N HIS A 5 1.20 16.65 -4.59
CA HIS A 5 2.06 17.66 -3.95
C HIS A 5 2.23 17.38 -2.45
N GLN A 6 1.15 17.13 -1.73
CA GLN A 6 1.18 16.87 -0.28
C GLN A 6 1.91 15.58 0.11
N LYS A 7 1.95 14.57 -0.77
CA LYS A 7 2.66 13.31 -0.52
C LYS A 7 4.12 13.33 -1.02
N HIS A 8 4.68 14.50 -1.33
CA HIS A 8 6.10 14.64 -1.70
C HIS A 8 6.51 13.82 -2.94
N GLY A 9 5.62 13.75 -3.93
CA GLY A 9 5.92 13.15 -5.23
C GLY A 9 5.62 11.65 -5.38
N PHE A 10 5.93 11.11 -6.56
CA PHE A 10 5.46 9.80 -6.98
C PHE A 10 6.09 8.63 -6.22
N LEU A 11 7.38 8.69 -5.95
CA LEU A 11 8.11 7.58 -5.30
C LEU A 11 7.64 7.34 -3.87
N VAL A 12 7.38 8.40 -3.11
CA VAL A 12 6.87 8.30 -1.74
C VAL A 12 5.48 7.67 -1.74
N ILE A 13 4.60 8.09 -2.65
CA ILE A 13 3.26 7.50 -2.82
C ILE A 13 3.36 6.02 -3.17
N LEU A 14 4.22 5.67 -4.13
CA LEU A 14 4.41 4.28 -4.55
C LEU A 14 4.90 3.40 -3.40
N CYS A 15 5.92 3.87 -2.66
CA CYS A 15 6.46 3.17 -1.52
C CYS A 15 5.41 2.99 -0.41
N ASP A 16 4.64 4.03 -0.09
CA ASP A 16 3.56 3.98 0.90
C ASP A 16 2.53 2.91 0.53
N GLU A 17 2.00 2.94 -0.69
CA GLU A 17 0.99 1.97 -1.14
C GLU A 17 1.54 0.52 -1.17
N VAL A 18 2.80 0.33 -1.60
CA VAL A 18 3.45 -0.99 -1.63
C VAL A 18 3.70 -1.52 -0.21
N LEU A 19 4.20 -0.68 0.70
CA LEU A 19 4.43 -1.07 2.09
C LEU A 19 3.11 -1.40 2.81
N GLN A 20 2.04 -0.69 2.50
CA GLN A 20 0.72 -1.01 3.04
C GLN A 20 0.18 -2.37 2.54
N LEU A 21 0.38 -2.70 1.26
CA LEU A 21 0.05 -4.02 0.72
C LEU A 21 0.89 -5.13 1.37
N LEU A 22 2.20 -4.90 1.49
CA LEU A 22 3.12 -5.82 2.16
C LEU A 22 2.70 -6.05 3.62
N GLY A 23 2.34 -4.97 4.34
CA GLY A 23 1.87 -5.04 5.71
C GLY A 23 0.62 -5.90 5.87
N LEU A 24 -0.36 -5.75 4.96
CA LEU A 24 -1.55 -6.60 4.95
C LEU A 24 -1.20 -8.08 4.74
N ALA A 25 -0.37 -8.39 3.74
CA ALA A 25 0.06 -9.77 3.47
C ALA A 25 0.83 -10.36 4.65
N PHE A 26 1.71 -9.57 5.26
CA PHE A 26 2.49 -9.96 6.43
C PHE A 26 1.61 -10.27 7.64
N VAL A 27 0.60 -9.45 7.93
CA VAL A 27 -0.32 -9.69 9.06
C VAL A 27 -1.12 -10.97 8.86
N VAL A 28 -1.68 -11.18 7.67
CA VAL A 28 -2.44 -12.41 7.36
C VAL A 28 -1.54 -13.65 7.49
N TRP A 29 -0.32 -13.58 6.94
CA TRP A 29 0.68 -14.65 7.06
C TRP A 29 1.05 -14.92 8.51
N LEU A 30 1.39 -13.89 9.29
CA LEU A 30 1.85 -14.01 10.68
C LEU A 30 0.77 -14.63 11.57
N LEU A 31 -0.48 -14.20 11.43
CA LEU A 31 -1.61 -14.74 12.19
C LEU A 31 -1.84 -16.22 11.86
N THR A 32 -1.82 -16.56 10.57
CA THR A 32 -2.00 -17.96 10.12
C THR A 32 -0.86 -18.84 10.61
N PHE A 33 0.37 -18.34 10.53
CA PHE A 33 1.57 -19.02 10.97
C PHE A 33 1.54 -19.26 12.49
N ALA A 34 1.21 -18.25 13.29
CA ALA A 34 1.14 -18.37 14.74
C ALA A 34 0.09 -19.42 15.15
N VAL A 35 -1.13 -19.33 14.59
CA VAL A 35 -2.25 -20.19 15.00
C VAL A 35 -2.04 -21.65 14.58
N HIS A 36 -1.56 -21.92 13.36
CA HIS A 36 -1.55 -23.28 12.81
C HIS A 36 -0.16 -23.93 12.76
N CYS A 37 0.89 -23.15 12.52
CA CYS A 37 2.23 -23.69 12.27
C CYS A 37 3.12 -23.79 13.52
N LEU A 38 2.65 -23.36 14.70
CA LEU A 38 3.38 -23.52 15.96
C LEU A 38 2.86 -24.71 16.79
N GLU A 39 3.79 -25.47 17.37
CA GLU A 39 3.50 -26.49 18.38
C GLU A 39 3.54 -25.88 19.78
N TYR A 40 2.43 -25.28 20.20
CA TYR A 40 2.30 -24.67 21.53
C TYR A 40 2.60 -25.62 22.71
N PRO A 41 2.21 -26.91 22.71
CA PRO A 41 2.55 -27.82 23.81
C PRO A 41 4.06 -27.99 24.01
N ILE A 42 4.82 -28.04 22.92
CA ILE A 42 6.29 -28.10 22.96
C ILE A 42 6.87 -26.75 23.40
N LEU A 43 6.28 -25.64 22.96
CA LEU A 43 6.72 -24.29 23.32
C LEU A 43 6.56 -24.01 24.82
N PHE A 44 5.47 -24.48 25.43
CA PHE A 44 5.18 -24.28 26.86
C PHE A 44 5.80 -25.36 27.75
N GLY A 45 6.38 -26.42 27.17
CA GLY A 45 7.05 -27.49 27.92
C GLY A 45 6.11 -28.55 28.49
N ASP A 46 4.89 -28.64 27.97
CA ASP A 46 3.91 -29.67 28.33
C ASP A 46 4.32 -31.04 27.74
N GLU A 47 5.04 -31.05 26.61
CA GLU A 47 5.54 -32.26 25.94
C GLU A 47 7.05 -32.20 25.66
N PRO A 48 7.82 -33.28 25.93
CA PRO A 48 9.25 -33.32 25.64
C PRO A 48 9.52 -33.51 24.14
N VAL A 49 10.42 -32.70 23.59
CA VAL A 49 10.91 -32.88 22.21
C VAL A 49 11.71 -34.17 22.09
N ASN A 50 11.22 -35.12 21.29
CA ASN A 50 11.95 -36.33 20.86
C ASN A 50 12.62 -37.11 22.02
N ASN A 51 11.95 -37.30 23.15
CA ASN A 51 12.47 -38.04 24.31
C ASN A 51 13.85 -37.57 24.82
N ARG A 52 14.23 -36.31 24.56
CA ARG A 52 15.54 -35.76 24.94
C ARG A 52 15.36 -34.56 25.86
N THR A 53 16.11 -34.55 26.96
CA THR A 53 16.34 -33.41 27.87
C THR A 53 17.26 -32.35 27.23
N LYS A 54 17.03 -31.99 25.97
CA LYS A 54 17.76 -30.90 25.30
C LYS A 54 16.96 -29.60 25.38
N LYS A 55 17.69 -28.48 25.38
CA LYS A 55 17.12 -27.13 25.29
C LYS A 55 16.27 -27.02 24.02
N VAL A 56 15.00 -26.67 24.18
CA VAL A 56 14.06 -26.45 23.07
C VAL A 56 14.55 -25.26 22.23
N THR A 57 14.68 -25.46 20.93
CA THR A 57 15.04 -24.41 19.97
C THR A 57 13.79 -23.99 19.19
N ILE A 58 13.71 -22.74 18.72
CA ILE A 58 12.56 -22.26 17.93
C ILE A 58 12.31 -23.14 16.70
N SER A 59 13.36 -23.69 16.08
CA SER A 59 13.22 -24.61 14.95
C SER A 59 12.49 -25.91 15.29
N ASP A 60 12.46 -26.33 16.56
CA ASP A 60 11.77 -27.54 17.02
C ASP A 60 10.26 -27.29 17.21
N VAL A 61 9.85 -26.02 17.36
CA VAL A 61 8.46 -25.61 17.60
C VAL A 61 7.70 -25.36 16.29
N VAL A 62 8.43 -25.08 15.21
CA VAL A 62 7.83 -24.80 13.90
C VAL A 62 7.52 -26.11 13.19
N LYS A 63 6.22 -26.35 12.96
CA LYS A 63 5.75 -27.53 12.23
C LYS A 63 6.30 -27.56 10.81
N PRO A 64 6.60 -28.74 10.26
CA PRO A 64 6.85 -28.87 8.83
C PRO A 64 5.60 -28.43 8.04
N TYR A 65 5.82 -27.81 6.88
CA TYR A 65 4.77 -27.22 6.05
C TYR A 65 3.59 -28.18 5.77
N SER A 66 3.88 -29.45 5.51
CA SER A 66 2.87 -30.48 5.26
C SER A 66 1.91 -30.69 6.44
N LYS A 67 2.41 -30.63 7.67
CA LYS A 67 1.62 -30.76 8.90
C LYS A 67 0.87 -29.47 9.23
N CYS A 68 1.43 -28.31 8.92
CA CYS A 68 0.73 -27.05 9.12
C CYS A 68 -0.52 -26.97 8.23
N VAL A 69 -0.40 -27.28 6.93
CA VAL A 69 -1.52 -27.24 5.98
C VAL A 69 -2.58 -28.31 6.30
N GLN A 70 -2.15 -29.48 6.79
CA GLN A 70 -3.07 -30.54 7.22
C GLN A 70 -3.90 -30.12 8.45
N GLY A 71 -3.39 -29.21 9.28
CA GLY A 71 -4.10 -28.68 10.46
C GLY A 71 -5.09 -27.56 10.15
N PHE A 72 -5.35 -27.25 8.88
CA PHE A 72 -6.31 -26.22 8.50
C PHE A 72 -7.74 -26.75 8.59
N ASN A 73 -8.56 -26.03 9.37
CA ASN A 73 -9.99 -26.26 9.42
C ASN A 73 -10.69 -25.59 8.23
N PHE A 74 -11.92 -26.03 7.93
CA PHE A 74 -12.74 -25.43 6.88
C PHE A 74 -12.90 -23.90 7.06
N SER A 75 -13.09 -23.44 8.31
CA SER A 75 -13.17 -22.01 8.64
C SER A 75 -11.88 -21.25 8.30
N THR A 76 -10.71 -21.81 8.62
CA THR A 76 -9.40 -21.21 8.27
C THR A 76 -9.27 -21.07 6.76
N TYR A 77 -9.68 -22.10 6.01
CA TYR A 77 -9.64 -22.07 4.55
C TYR A 77 -10.52 -20.96 3.97
N ILE A 78 -11.75 -20.79 4.48
CA ILE A 78 -12.64 -19.69 4.07
C ILE A 78 -12.00 -18.32 4.36
N ILE A 79 -11.44 -18.13 5.56
CA ILE A 79 -10.80 -16.87 5.94
C ILE A 79 -9.61 -16.56 5.03
N LEU A 80 -8.77 -17.55 4.72
CA LEU A 80 -7.63 -17.38 3.83
C LEU A 80 -8.06 -17.04 2.40
N VAL A 81 -9.10 -17.70 1.87
CA VAL A 81 -9.64 -17.39 0.54
C VAL A 81 -10.22 -15.98 0.51
N ALA A 82 -11.00 -15.58 1.52
CA ALA A 82 -11.54 -14.23 1.60
C ALA A 82 -10.43 -13.17 1.71
N ALA A 83 -9.40 -13.41 2.52
CA ALA A 83 -8.24 -12.54 2.64
C ALA A 83 -7.48 -12.41 1.31
N PHE A 84 -7.32 -13.52 0.57
CA PHE A 84 -6.69 -13.52 -0.74
C PHE A 84 -7.49 -12.72 -1.77
N LEU A 85 -8.82 -12.90 -1.83
CA LEU A 85 -9.69 -12.12 -2.71
C LEU A 85 -9.64 -10.62 -2.39
N PHE A 86 -9.69 -10.26 -1.10
CA PHE A 86 -9.55 -8.89 -0.65
C PHE A 86 -8.18 -8.31 -1.04
N PHE A 87 -7.11 -9.08 -0.85
CA PHE A 87 -5.75 -8.68 -1.23
C PHE A 87 -5.64 -8.42 -2.74
N LEU A 88 -6.21 -9.29 -3.58
CA LEU A 88 -6.25 -9.11 -5.04
C LEU A 88 -7.02 -7.86 -5.43
N TRP A 89 -8.23 -7.68 -4.88
CA TRP A 89 -9.04 -6.49 -5.15
C TRP A 89 -8.33 -5.20 -4.76
N ARG A 90 -7.69 -5.19 -3.58
CA ARG A 90 -6.89 -4.05 -3.11
C ARG A 90 -5.68 -3.81 -4.03
N THR A 91 -4.99 -4.86 -4.46
CA THR A 91 -3.85 -4.75 -5.37
C THR A 91 -4.27 -4.14 -6.70
N ILE A 92 -5.36 -4.60 -7.29
CA ILE A 92 -5.91 -4.04 -8.53
C ILE A 92 -6.23 -2.54 -8.35
N ARG A 93 -6.90 -2.18 -7.25
CA ARG A 93 -7.21 -0.78 -6.94
C ARG A 93 -5.95 0.09 -6.83
N VAL A 94 -4.92 -0.40 -6.13
CA VAL A 94 -3.63 0.29 -5.98
C VAL A 94 -2.94 0.47 -7.34
N VAL A 95 -2.95 -0.55 -8.20
CA VAL A 95 -2.37 -0.45 -9.56
C VAL A 95 -3.09 0.63 -10.38
N TYR A 96 -4.42 0.67 -10.36
CA TYR A 96 -5.17 1.75 -11.03
C TYR A 96 -4.82 3.14 -10.47
N GLN A 97 -4.69 3.25 -9.16
CA GLN A 97 -4.34 4.50 -8.51
C GLN A 97 -2.92 4.96 -8.87
N ILE A 98 -1.95 4.03 -8.93
CA ILE A 98 -0.57 4.31 -9.38
C ILE A 98 -0.56 4.77 -10.84
N ALA A 99 -1.34 4.13 -11.72
CA ALA A 99 -1.45 4.56 -13.12
C ALA A 99 -1.98 6.01 -13.21
N ASN A 100 -3.03 6.34 -12.48
CA ASN A 100 -3.56 7.71 -12.41
C ASN A 100 -2.50 8.69 -11.85
N TYR A 101 -1.72 8.30 -10.84
CA TYR A 101 -0.63 9.14 -10.34
C TYR A 101 0.53 9.29 -11.33
N ALA A 102 0.78 8.30 -12.18
CA ALA A 102 1.77 8.40 -13.25
C ALA A 102 1.34 9.41 -14.32
N ASP A 103 0.04 9.46 -14.65
CA ASP A 103 -0.51 10.49 -15.54
C ASP A 103 -0.40 11.89 -14.91
N ILE A 104 -0.68 12.01 -13.61
CA ILE A 104 -0.48 13.26 -12.86
C ILE A 104 1.00 13.66 -12.86
N LYS A 105 1.93 12.73 -12.63
CA LYS A 105 3.37 12.99 -12.73
C LYS A 105 3.76 13.50 -14.11
N LYS A 106 3.24 12.87 -15.18
CA LYS A 106 3.49 13.32 -16.55
C LYS A 106 2.99 14.74 -16.78
N PHE A 107 1.82 15.08 -16.22
CA PHE A 107 1.28 16.43 -16.25
C PHE A 107 2.18 17.45 -15.51
N TYR A 108 2.68 17.12 -14.31
CA TYR A 108 3.62 17.99 -13.58
C TYR A 108 4.92 18.23 -14.35
N ASN A 109 5.53 17.17 -14.89
CA ASN A 109 6.80 17.28 -15.61
C ASN A 109 6.65 17.97 -16.98
N THR A 110 5.57 17.70 -17.71
CA THR A 110 5.41 18.21 -19.09
C THR A 110 4.74 19.57 -19.13
N ALA A 111 3.63 19.73 -18.40
CA ALA A 111 2.80 20.93 -18.48
C ALA A 111 3.25 22.00 -17.48
N LEU A 112 3.51 21.61 -16.22
CA LEU A 112 3.99 22.54 -15.20
C LEU A 112 5.51 22.76 -15.23
N LYS A 113 6.26 21.88 -15.90
CA LYS A 113 7.74 21.89 -15.92
C LYS A 113 8.35 21.88 -14.51
N ILE A 114 7.70 21.19 -13.57
CA ILE A 114 8.18 21.00 -12.20
C ILE A 114 8.65 19.56 -12.08
N GLU A 115 9.93 19.35 -11.74
CA GLU A 115 10.48 18.02 -11.50
C GLU A 115 10.07 17.48 -10.11
N ASP A 116 9.98 16.15 -9.99
CA ASP A 116 9.67 15.47 -8.73
C ASP A 116 10.62 15.86 -7.57
N ASN A 117 11.88 16.23 -7.86
CA ASN A 117 12.87 16.63 -6.83
C ASN A 117 12.64 18.05 -6.31
N ASP A 118 12.03 18.92 -7.12
CA ASP A 118 11.78 20.31 -6.77
C ASP A 118 10.43 20.49 -6.06
N LEU A 119 9.60 19.44 -6.02
CA LEU A 119 8.29 19.46 -5.39
C LEU A 119 8.33 19.88 -3.91
N ASP A 120 9.40 19.51 -3.19
CA ASP A 120 9.61 19.86 -1.78
C ASP A 120 10.00 21.32 -1.58
N ASN A 121 10.56 21.96 -2.60
CA ASN A 121 10.99 23.36 -2.57
C ASN A 121 9.88 24.32 -3.01
N ILE A 122 8.78 23.81 -3.57
CA ILE A 122 7.71 24.60 -4.16
C ILE A 122 6.48 24.58 -3.25
N THR A 123 5.94 25.75 -2.96
CA THR A 123 4.72 25.90 -2.16
C THR A 123 3.48 25.54 -2.99
N TRP A 124 2.41 25.11 -2.32
CA TRP A 124 1.14 24.84 -3.00
C TRP A 124 0.60 26.05 -3.77
N HIS A 125 0.84 27.27 -3.27
CA HIS A 125 0.45 28.51 -3.93
C HIS A 125 1.14 28.69 -5.30
N GLU A 126 2.44 28.36 -5.40
CA GLU A 126 3.19 28.42 -6.66
C GLU A 126 2.71 27.36 -7.66
N VAL A 127 2.35 26.16 -7.17
CA VAL A 127 1.71 25.13 -7.98
C VAL A 127 0.36 25.61 -8.50
N GLN A 128 -0.49 26.22 -7.66
CA GLN A 128 -1.77 26.77 -8.07
C GLN A 128 -1.61 27.86 -9.14
N LYS A 129 -0.63 28.74 -8.99
CA LYS A 129 -0.32 29.76 -10.00
C LYS A 129 0.05 29.14 -11.34
N SER A 130 0.94 28.15 -11.32
CA SER A 130 1.37 27.42 -12.53
C SER A 130 0.20 26.68 -13.21
N ILE A 131 -0.72 26.09 -12.43
CA ILE A 131 -1.94 25.45 -12.95
C ILE A 131 -2.82 26.48 -13.68
N ARG A 132 -2.96 27.69 -13.14
CA ARG A 132 -3.77 28.76 -13.75
C ARG A 132 -3.15 29.29 -15.05
N GLU A 133 -1.83 29.37 -15.13
CA GLU A 133 -1.11 29.76 -16.34
C GLU A 133 -1.28 28.69 -17.43
N VAL A 134 -1.08 27.42 -17.08
CA VAL A 134 -1.26 26.27 -18.00
C VAL A 134 -2.71 26.11 -18.45
N GLN A 135 -3.69 26.48 -17.63
CA GLN A 135 -5.12 26.45 -18.02
C GLN A 135 -5.40 27.30 -19.27
N ALA A 136 -4.76 28.47 -19.40
CA ALA A 136 -4.94 29.34 -20.56
C ALA A 136 -4.38 28.73 -21.85
N GLU A 137 -3.39 27.84 -21.74
CA GLU A 137 -2.78 27.16 -22.88
C GLU A 137 -3.50 25.83 -23.20
N GLN A 138 -3.74 25.00 -22.18
CA GLN A 138 -4.23 23.62 -22.34
C GLN A 138 -5.75 23.45 -22.19
N HIS A 139 -6.48 24.50 -21.78
CA HIS A 139 -7.95 24.51 -21.69
C HIS A 139 -8.53 23.28 -20.94
N MET A 140 -7.98 22.94 -19.77
CA MET A 140 -8.39 21.75 -19.02
C MET A 140 -9.83 21.84 -18.47
N VAL A 141 -10.42 23.04 -18.47
CA VAL A 141 -11.84 23.27 -18.18
C VAL A 141 -12.46 23.87 -19.42
N ILE A 142 -13.36 23.12 -20.03
CA ILE A 142 -13.98 23.43 -21.33
C ILE A 142 -14.84 24.70 -21.24
N ASP A 143 -15.50 24.92 -20.10
CA ASP A 143 -16.49 26.00 -19.94
C ASP A 143 -15.91 27.32 -19.40
N LYS A 144 -14.61 27.35 -19.04
CA LYS A 144 -13.97 28.54 -18.45
C LYS A 144 -12.54 28.74 -18.97
N GLU A 145 -12.30 29.90 -19.59
CA GLU A 145 -10.97 30.31 -20.06
C GLU A 145 -9.98 30.60 -18.91
N GLN A 146 -10.46 31.05 -17.74
CA GLN A 146 -9.61 31.33 -16.57
C GLN A 146 -10.14 30.63 -15.32
N LEU A 147 -9.24 29.95 -14.60
CA LEU A 147 -9.52 29.39 -13.28
C LEU A 147 -9.20 30.39 -12.18
N THR A 148 -10.12 30.52 -11.21
CA THR A 148 -9.85 31.22 -9.95
C THR A 148 -9.29 30.25 -8.91
N GLU A 149 -8.57 30.75 -7.91
CA GLU A 149 -8.12 29.94 -6.77
C GLU A 149 -9.30 29.31 -6.03
N LEU A 150 -10.39 30.06 -5.87
CA LEU A 150 -11.62 29.59 -5.23
C LEU A 150 -12.24 28.40 -5.98
N ASP A 151 -12.22 28.40 -7.32
CA ASP A 151 -12.68 27.25 -8.12
C ASP A 151 -11.83 26.00 -7.87
N ILE A 152 -10.51 26.16 -7.66
CA ILE A 152 -9.61 25.03 -7.32
C ILE A 152 -9.95 24.51 -5.93
N TYR A 153 -10.16 25.39 -4.95
CA TYR A 153 -10.52 24.99 -3.59
C TYR A 153 -11.84 24.24 -3.52
N HIS A 154 -12.90 24.72 -4.19
CA HIS A 154 -14.20 24.05 -4.26
C HIS A 154 -14.20 22.69 -4.97
N ARG A 155 -13.14 22.36 -5.74
CA ARG A 155 -13.00 21.05 -6.38
C ARG A 155 -12.19 20.06 -5.54
N ILE A 156 -11.38 20.56 -4.60
CA ILE A 156 -10.50 19.74 -3.75
C ILE A 156 -11.20 19.39 -2.44
N LEU A 157 -11.87 20.37 -1.82
CA LEU A 157 -12.64 20.25 -0.58
C LEU A 157 -14.10 19.93 -0.86
#